data_AF-A0A2T2RW99-F1
#
_entry.id   AF-A0A2T2RW99-F1
#
_cell.length_a   1.000
_cell.length_b   1.000
_cell.length_c   1.000
_cell.angle_alpha   90.00
_cell.angle_beta   90.00
_cell.angle_gamma   90.00
#
_symmetry.space_group_name_H-M   'P 1'
#
loop_
_entity.id
_entity.type
_entity.pdbx_description
1 polymer ?
#
loop_
_entity_poly.entity_id
_entity_poly.type
_entity_poly.pdbx_seq_one_letter_code
_entity_poly.pdbx_strand_id
1 'polypeptide(L)' 'MSEKEENITEVTWEELQQMEDLTDWNRVKNMTEEEVEQNALDDPDAQPLPEGFEKEAWVVYPYQQAPEMSYQPYN' A
#
# COMPACT_ATOMS: atom_id res chain seq x y z
N MET A 1 -27.28 -4.28 7.67
CA MET A 1 -26.90 -3.68 8.96
C MET A 1 -25.40 -3.54 8.91
N SER A 2 -24.87 -2.31 8.83
CA SER A 2 -23.43 -2.07 8.76
C SER A 2 -22.88 -2.09 10.19
N GLU A 3 -21.93 -2.97 10.46
CA GLU A 3 -21.16 -2.93 11.70
C GLU A 3 -20.34 -1.63 11.67
N LYS A 4 -20.44 -0.82 12.72
CA LYS A 4 -19.59 0.37 12.87
C LYS A 4 -18.22 -0.12 13.33
N GLU A 5 -17.22 -0.04 12.46
CA GLU A 5 -15.84 -0.33 12.81
C GLU A 5 -15.33 0.81 13.72
N GLU A 6 -15.23 0.54 15.03
CA GLU A 6 -14.97 1.54 16.09
C GLU A 6 -13.60 2.26 15.98
N ASN A 7 -12.76 1.90 15.01
CA ASN A 7 -11.42 2.43 14.80
C ASN A 7 -11.24 3.19 13.48
N ILE A 8 -12.28 3.35 12.66
CA ILE A 8 -12.19 4.05 11.38
C ILE A 8 -12.86 5.42 11.50
N THR A 9 -12.11 6.46 11.11
CA THR A 9 -12.64 7.81 10.95
C THR A 9 -12.81 8.09 9.46
N GLU A 10 -14.05 8.23 9.02
CA GLU A 10 -14.37 8.69 7.67
C GLU A 10 -14.41 10.22 7.64
N VAL A 11 -13.68 10.83 6.70
CA VAL A 11 -13.64 12.28 6.49
C VAL A 11 -13.83 12.61 5.01
N THR A 12 -14.40 13.77 4.73
CA THR A 12 -14.45 14.33 3.38
C THR A 12 -13.11 14.92 2.97
N TRP A 13 -12.92 15.15 1.67
CA TRP A 13 -11.69 15.75 1.15
C TRP A 13 -11.48 17.18 1.69
N GLU A 14 -12.55 17.96 1.81
CA GLU A 14 -12.52 19.31 2.36
C GLU A 14 -12.16 19.33 3.85
N GLU A 15 -12.62 18.34 4.62
CA GLU A 15 -12.25 18.17 6.03
C GLU A 15 -10.79 17.74 6.17
N LEU A 16 -10.33 16.80 5.36
CA LEU A 16 -8.94 16.33 5.36
C LEU A 16 -7.94 17.49 5.12
N GLN A 17 -8.26 18.41 4.20
CA GLN A 17 -7.42 19.58 3.94
C GLN A 17 -7.32 20.57 5.11
N GLN A 18 -8.31 20.55 6.01
CA GLN A 18 -8.36 21.42 7.19
C GLN A 18 -7.74 20.77 8.44
N MET A 19 -7.47 19.46 8.39
CA MET A 19 -6.84 18.75 9.50
C MET A 19 -5.39 19.19 9.68
N GLU A 20 -4.92 19.12 10.92
CA GLU A 20 -3.52 19.37 11.23
C GLU A 20 -2.66 18.29 10.58
N ASP A 21 -1.70 18.72 9.77
CA ASP A 21 -0.70 17.84 9.22
C ASP A 21 0.34 17.52 10.29
N LEU A 22 0.37 16.26 10.71
CA LEU A 22 1.31 15.75 11.70
C LEU A 22 2.66 15.35 11.10
N THR A 23 2.79 15.41 9.76
CA THR A 23 4.01 15.02 9.06
C THR A 23 5.08 16.10 9.21
N ASP A 24 6.23 15.74 9.78
CA ASP A 24 7.39 16.64 9.81
C ASP A 24 8.05 16.73 8.43
N TRP A 25 7.49 17.59 7.58
CA TRP A 25 8.01 17.84 6.23
C TRP A 25 9.39 18.47 6.22
N ASN A 26 9.78 19.21 7.26
CA ASN A 26 11.10 19.80 7.33
C ASN A 26 12.15 18.72 7.53
N ARG A 27 11.87 17.71 8.37
CA ARG A 27 12.72 16.54 8.50
C ARG A 27 12.83 15.78 7.18
N VAL A 28 11.70 15.45 6.55
CA VAL A 28 11.66 14.68 5.29
C VAL A 28 12.46 15.36 4.18
N LYS A 29 12.31 16.67 4.00
CA LYS A 29 13.00 17.42 2.92
C LYS A 29 14.52 17.52 3.10
N ASN A 30 15.02 17.33 4.31
CA ASN A 30 16.44 17.45 4.62
C ASN A 30 17.15 16.09 4.77
N MET A 31 16.43 14.96 4.68
CA MET A 31 17.05 13.64 4.72
C MET A 31 17.92 13.42 3.49
N THR A 32 19.08 12.78 3.70
CA THR A 32 19.90 12.31 2.58
C THR A 32 19.32 11.04 1.98
N GLU A 33 19.77 10.66 0.77
CA GLU A 33 19.32 9.43 0.12
C GLU A 33 19.66 8.19 0.96
N GLU A 34 20.85 8.17 1.58
CA GLU A 34 21.26 7.06 2.45
C GLU A 34 20.38 6.96 3.71
N GLU A 35 19.97 8.10 4.27
CA GLU A 35 19.04 8.12 5.40
C GLU A 35 17.63 7.67 4.98
N VAL A 36 17.17 8.04 3.79
CA VAL A 36 15.90 7.58 3.23
C VAL A 36 15.91 6.07 3.02
N GLU A 37 16.98 5.53 2.42
CA GLU A 37 17.14 4.09 2.20
C GLU A 37 17.14 3.32 3.52
N GLN A 38 17.91 3.77 4.51
CA GLN A 38 17.96 3.12 5.81
C GLN A 38 16.60 3.18 6.52
N ASN A 39 15.91 4.33 6.48
CA ASN A 39 14.58 4.45 7.08
C ASN A 39 13.57 3.49 6.42
N ALA A 40 13.63 3.30 5.10
CA ALA A 40 12.79 2.33 4.40
C ALA A 40 13.12 0.88 4.79
N LEU A 41 14.40 0.56 4.99
CA LEU A 41 14.84 -0.76 5.45
C LEU A 41 14.50 -1.04 6.92
N ASP A 42 14.45 0.00 7.75
CA ASP A 42 14.09 -0.12 9.17
C ASP A 42 12.56 -0.24 9.38
N ASP A 43 11.76 0.13 8.37
CA ASP A 43 10.30 0.03 8.41
C ASP A 43 9.84 -1.41 8.12
N PRO A 44 9.19 -2.10 9.09
CA PRO A 44 8.72 -3.47 8.90
C PRO A 44 7.65 -3.60 7.80
N ASP A 45 6.92 -2.52 7.48
CA ASP A 45 5.87 -2.52 6.46
C ASP A 45 6.41 -2.16 5.06
N ALA A 46 7.65 -1.66 4.96
CA ALA A 46 8.29 -1.24 3.71
C ALA A 46 9.48 -2.13 3.29
N GLN A 47 9.55 -3.37 3.80
CA GLN A 47 10.63 -4.30 3.46
C GLN A 47 10.72 -4.56 1.95
N PRO A 48 11.94 -4.63 1.37
CA PRO A 48 12.12 -4.98 -0.03
C PRO A 48 11.53 -6.35 -0.36
N LEU A 49 10.92 -6.48 -1.53
CA LEU A 49 10.47 -7.77 -2.02
C LEU A 49 11.67 -8.69 -2.26
N PRO A 50 11.57 -9.99 -1.91
CA PRO A 50 12.63 -10.94 -2.17
C PRO A 50 12.88 -11.09 -3.67
N GLU A 51 14.13 -11.34 -4.05
CA GLU A 51 14.49 -11.57 -5.45
C GLU A 51 13.68 -12.73 -6.05
N GLY A 52 13.02 -12.49 -7.19
CA GLY A 52 12.22 -13.51 -7.86
C GLY A 52 10.81 -13.67 -7.30
N PHE A 53 10.35 -12.82 -6.37
CA PHE A 53 8.98 -12.78 -5.87
C PHE A 53 7.94 -12.86 -7.01
N GLU A 54 8.21 -12.17 -8.13
CA GLU A 54 7.35 -12.13 -9.30
C GLU A 54 7.10 -13.50 -9.96
N LYS A 55 7.96 -14.50 -9.72
CA LYS A 55 7.83 -15.85 -10.29
C LYS A 55 6.75 -16.68 -9.60
N GLU A 56 6.47 -16.37 -8.33
CA GLU A 56 5.50 -17.07 -7.49
C GLU A 56 4.21 -16.24 -7.30
N ALA A 57 4.25 -14.96 -7.65
CA ALA A 57 3.12 -14.06 -7.56
C ALA A 57 1.99 -14.42 -8.54
N TRP A 58 0.74 -14.22 -8.09
CA TRP A 58 -0.44 -14.40 -8.91
C TRP A 58 -0.90 -13.07 -9.48
N VAL A 59 -1.02 -12.98 -10.80
CA VAL A 59 -1.62 -11.82 -11.46
C VAL A 59 -3.14 -11.92 -11.33
N VAL A 60 -3.76 -10.99 -10.61
CA VAL A 60 -5.21 -10.88 -10.49
C VAL A 60 -5.70 -9.79 -11.42
N TYR A 61 -6.49 -10.18 -12.43
CA TYR A 61 -7.15 -9.22 -13.31
C TYR A 61 -8.51 -8.82 -12.74
N PRO A 62 -8.94 -7.55 -12.90
CA PRO A 62 -10.32 -7.19 -12.62
C PRO A 62 -11.24 -8.01 -13.54
N TYR A 63 -12.42 -8.40 -13.03
CA TYR A 63 -13.35 -9.36 -13.66
C TYR A 63 -13.68 -9.07 -15.14
N GLN A 64 -13.55 -7.82 -15.58
CA GLN A 64 -13.88 -7.38 -16.94
C GLN A 64 -12.69 -7.38 -17.92
N GLN A 65 -11.47 -7.69 -17.45
CA GLN A 65 -10.24 -7.63 -18.24
C GLN A 65 -9.39 -8.91 -18.13
N ALA A 66 -9.92 -9.97 -17.53
CA ALA A 66 -9.23 -11.25 -17.51
C ALA A 66 -9.11 -11.76 -18.96
N PRO A 67 -7.89 -12.11 -19.44
CA PRO A 67 -7.77 -12.87 -20.69
C PRO A 67 -8.56 -14.18 -20.53
N GLU A 68 -9.10 -14.73 -21.61
CA GLU A 68 -9.77 -16.02 -21.57
C GLU A 68 -8.79 -17.12 -21.13
N MET A 69 -8.66 -17.33 -19.82
CA MET A 69 -7.96 -18.48 -19.27
C MET A 69 -8.91 -19.66 -19.41
N SER A 70 -8.48 -20.68 -20.15
CA SER A 70 -9.22 -21.92 -20.24
C SER A 70 -9.34 -22.54 -18.85
N TYR A 71 -10.57 -22.64 -18.36
CA TYR A 71 -10.87 -23.27 -17.08
C TYR A 71 -10.50 -24.75 -17.18
N GLN A 72 -9.41 -25.17 -16.52
CA GLN A 72 -9.13 -26.58 -16.27
C GLN A 72 -9.59 -26.85 -14.83
N PRO A 73 -10.69 -27.59 -14.61
CA PRO A 73 -11.07 -27.97 -13.26
C PRO A 73 -9.99 -28.88 -12.66
N TYR A 74 -9.66 -28.67 -11.38
CA TYR A 74 -8.78 -29.57 -10.64
C TYR A 74 -9.44 -30.95 -10.49
N ASN A 75 -8.70 -32.02 -10.83
CA ASN A 75 -9.10 -33.42 -10.65
C ASN A 75 -8.99 -33.86 -9.18
#